data_AF-A0A382IBM4-F1
#
_entry.id   AF-A0A382IBM4-F1
#
_cell.length_a   1.000
_cell.length_b   1.000
_cell.length_c   1.000
_cell.angle_alpha   90.00
_cell.angle_beta   90.00
_cell.angle_gamma   90.00
#
_symmetry.space_group_name_H-M   'P 1'
#
loop_
_entity.id
_entity.type
_entity.pdbx_description
1 polymer ?
#
loop_
_entity_poly.entity_id
_entity_poly.type
_entity_poly.pdbx_seq_one_letter_code
_entity_poly.pdbx_strand_id
1 'polypeptide(L)'
;TKKEKKKKKALEAELDELQNKAYYDEINELSRQLREVNKPIIGLQQALNARLKPTPNLLVDGDFGPKTKNALSQFQRLNKLPASGQLDEATQKALGLLNLQAGNLEKVARIKARQEELRRPANELYQKLRPYRTTGYKSHGWVWFYRQMPQRKVNLTKEVLTVKPATRTEEVTLRTLASHTSVAPGQEFKVALNFQIADGWHIYGPKKGESYLPTTIEWKLPKGTVMKAVQWPKPLLVNSGESVQPTYEGTITVLVTFIAPKDAKVNSQLKLAAKVHWQVCRGIKCKPGAAKIETNIAVGASAARQSTSAPAK
;
A
#
# COMPACT_ATOMS: atom_id res chain seq x y z
N THR A 1 15.00 37.28 2.85
CA THR A 1 14.84 38.31 1.79
C THR A 1 13.88 37.86 0.68
N LYS A 2 13.34 38.78 -0.14
CA LYS A 2 12.48 38.46 -1.30
C LYS A 2 13.20 37.56 -2.32
N LYS A 3 14.51 37.77 -2.48
CA LYS A 3 15.41 36.98 -3.34
C LYS A 3 15.53 35.52 -2.86
N GLU A 4 15.69 35.30 -1.56
CA GLU A 4 15.74 33.94 -0.98
C GLU A 4 14.40 33.21 -1.08
N LYS A 5 13.27 33.90 -0.88
CA LYS A 5 11.94 33.31 -1.07
C LYS A 5 11.72 32.87 -2.52
N LYS A 6 12.15 33.67 -3.51
CA LYS A 6 12.07 33.32 -4.93
C LYS A 6 12.95 32.11 -5.27
N LYS A 7 14.18 32.06 -4.73
CA LYS A 7 15.12 30.95 -4.93
C LYS A 7 14.62 29.65 -4.30
N LYS A 8 14.06 29.72 -3.08
CA LYS A 8 13.38 28.58 -2.44
C LYS A 8 12.23 28.06 -3.31
N LYS A 9 11.34 28.94 -3.77
CA LYS A 9 10.18 28.57 -4.60
C LYS A 9 10.59 27.91 -5.93
N ALA A 10 11.69 28.34 -6.54
CA ALA A 10 12.22 27.74 -7.75
C ALA A 10 12.75 26.31 -7.50
N LEU A 11 13.50 26.11 -6.41
CA LEU A 11 13.97 24.78 -6.01
C LEU A 11 12.81 23.84 -5.61
N GLU A 12 11.74 24.38 -5.03
CA GLU A 12 10.52 23.61 -4.74
C GLU A 12 9.79 23.19 -6.02
N ALA A 13 9.72 24.05 -7.04
CA ALA A 13 9.11 23.72 -8.33
C ALA A 13 9.91 22.66 -9.10
N GLU A 14 11.25 22.76 -9.10
CA GLU A 14 12.15 21.76 -9.68
C GLU A 14 12.00 20.41 -8.97
N LEU A 15 11.74 20.41 -7.66
CA LEU A 15 11.50 19.19 -6.90
C LEU A 15 10.14 18.58 -7.24
N ASP A 16 9.10 19.40 -7.42
CA ASP A 16 7.77 18.96 -7.83
C ASP A 16 7.80 18.34 -9.24
N GLU A 17 8.59 18.90 -10.16
CA GLU A 17 8.76 18.38 -11.52
C GLU A 17 9.50 17.03 -11.53
N LEU A 18 10.55 16.89 -10.72
CA LEU A 18 11.21 15.59 -10.50
C LEU A 18 10.28 14.57 -9.85
N GLN A 19 9.32 15.04 -9.07
CA GLN A 19 8.29 14.24 -8.40
C GLN A 19 7.07 13.94 -9.27
N ASN A 20 7.13 14.20 -10.58
CA ASN A 20 6.07 13.85 -11.52
C ASN A 20 5.73 12.35 -11.46
N LYS A 21 4.48 12.02 -11.83
CA LYS A 21 3.89 10.68 -11.72
C LYS A 21 4.79 9.56 -12.28
N ALA A 22 5.50 9.82 -13.39
CA ALA A 22 6.40 8.86 -14.04
C ALA A 22 7.57 8.42 -13.13
N TYR A 23 8.15 9.34 -12.36
CA TYR A 23 9.25 9.06 -11.43
C TYR A 23 8.82 8.11 -10.31
N TYR A 24 7.66 8.40 -9.71
CA TYR A 24 7.10 7.56 -8.67
C TYR A 24 6.62 6.21 -9.21
N ASP A 25 6.07 6.17 -10.43
CA ASP A 25 5.65 4.94 -11.08
C ASP A 25 6.85 4.02 -11.34
N GLU A 26 7.99 4.55 -11.82
CA GLU A 26 9.23 3.78 -12.02
C GLU A 26 9.83 3.29 -10.69
N ILE A 27 9.90 4.12 -9.65
CA ILE A 27 10.36 3.69 -8.32
C ILE A 27 9.44 2.64 -7.70
N ASN A 28 8.12 2.78 -7.86
CA ASN A 28 7.15 1.81 -7.35
C ASN A 28 7.25 0.47 -8.09
N GLU A 29 7.45 0.51 -9.41
CA GLU A 29 7.65 -0.67 -10.25
C GLU A 29 8.97 -1.37 -9.90
N LEU A 30 10.07 -0.64 -9.78
CA LEU A 30 11.35 -1.17 -9.30
C LEU A 30 11.21 -1.76 -7.89
N SER A 31 10.43 -1.13 -7.01
CA SER A 31 10.16 -1.67 -5.67
C SER A 31 9.31 -2.95 -5.71
N ARG A 32 8.41 -3.10 -6.70
CA ARG A 32 7.62 -4.32 -6.92
C ARG A 32 8.51 -5.44 -7.44
N GLN A 33 9.35 -5.16 -8.43
CA GLN A 33 10.34 -6.09 -8.94
C GLN A 33 11.31 -6.52 -7.84
N LEU A 34 11.77 -5.57 -7.01
CA LEU A 34 12.62 -5.86 -5.86
C LEU A 34 11.95 -6.81 -4.87
N ARG A 35 10.66 -6.62 -4.54
CA ARG A 35 9.91 -7.53 -3.66
C ARG A 35 9.84 -8.94 -4.23
N GLU A 36 9.56 -9.09 -5.53
CA GLU A 36 9.51 -10.40 -6.19
C GLU A 36 10.86 -11.09 -6.20
N VAL A 37 11.93 -10.35 -6.50
CA VAL A 37 13.31 -10.88 -6.52
C VAL A 37 13.83 -11.15 -5.08
N ASN A 38 13.31 -10.46 -4.07
CA ASN A 38 13.68 -10.63 -2.66
C ASN A 38 12.89 -11.72 -1.92
N LYS A 39 11.76 -12.22 -2.46
CA LYS A 39 11.00 -13.35 -1.86
C LYS A 39 11.90 -14.51 -1.41
N PRO A 40 12.94 -14.89 -2.15
CA PRO A 40 13.81 -15.97 -1.72
C PRO A 40 14.74 -15.61 -0.52
N ILE A 41 15.05 -14.32 -0.30
CA ILE A 41 15.84 -13.85 0.85
C ILE A 41 15.07 -14.04 2.17
N ILE A 42 13.74 -13.97 2.14
CA ILE A 42 12.89 -14.28 3.29
C ILE A 42 13.13 -15.72 3.75
N GLY A 43 13.11 -16.68 2.82
CA GLY A 43 13.40 -18.09 3.11
C GLY A 43 14.82 -18.31 3.63
N LEU A 44 15.80 -17.55 3.11
CA LEU A 44 17.16 -17.53 3.63
C LEU A 44 17.22 -17.05 5.09
N GLN A 45 16.63 -15.90 5.41
CA GLN A 45 16.65 -15.32 6.76
C GLN A 45 15.97 -16.25 7.77
N GLN A 46 14.86 -16.89 7.39
CA GLN A 46 14.20 -17.90 8.19
C GLN A 46 15.10 -19.13 8.42
N ALA A 47 15.74 -19.64 7.36
CA ALA A 47 16.65 -20.78 7.48
C ALA A 47 17.86 -20.47 8.37
N LEU A 48 18.44 -19.27 8.27
CA LEU A 48 19.56 -18.84 9.10
C LEU A 48 19.17 -18.71 10.58
N ASN A 49 18.00 -18.12 10.86
CA ASN A 49 17.48 -18.05 12.24
C ASN A 49 17.22 -19.45 12.83
N ALA A 50 16.75 -20.40 12.01
CA ALA A 50 16.46 -21.76 12.47
C ALA A 50 17.72 -22.62 12.68
N ARG A 51 18.77 -22.44 11.86
CA ARG A 51 19.92 -23.35 11.80
C ARG A 51 21.15 -22.87 12.56
N LEU A 52 21.29 -21.57 12.82
CA LEU A 52 22.43 -21.03 13.57
C LEU A 52 22.16 -21.02 15.08
N LYS A 53 23.18 -21.42 15.84
CA LYS A 53 23.20 -21.28 17.30
C LYS A 53 24.47 -20.52 17.73
N PRO A 54 24.35 -19.49 18.61
CA PRO A 54 23.10 -18.86 19.04
C PRO A 54 22.33 -18.22 17.86
N THR A 55 21.01 -18.12 17.99
CA THR A 55 20.16 -17.60 16.91
C THR A 55 20.49 -16.13 16.63
N PRO A 56 20.76 -15.76 15.37
CA PRO A 56 21.16 -14.39 15.02
C PRO A 56 20.04 -13.34 15.11
N ASN A 57 18.79 -13.76 15.35
CA ASN A 57 17.61 -12.89 15.47
C ASN A 57 17.46 -11.91 14.29
N LEU A 58 17.65 -12.42 13.07
CA LEU A 58 17.47 -11.64 11.86
C LEU A 58 16.01 -11.24 11.71
N LEU A 59 15.76 -9.98 11.34
CA LEU A 59 14.45 -9.55 10.89
C LEU A 59 14.16 -10.22 9.54
N VAL A 60 13.01 -10.88 9.43
CA VAL A 60 12.59 -11.59 8.22
C VAL A 60 11.83 -10.61 7.32
N ASP A 61 12.57 -9.76 6.63
CA ASP A 61 12.07 -8.65 5.81
C ASP A 61 12.43 -8.77 4.32
N GLY A 62 13.21 -9.79 3.95
CA GLY A 62 13.70 -9.97 2.58
C GLY A 62 14.85 -9.02 2.21
N ASP A 63 15.43 -8.28 3.15
CA ASP A 63 16.62 -7.46 2.88
C ASP A 63 17.92 -8.22 3.19
N PHE A 64 18.78 -8.32 2.16
CA PHE A 64 20.12 -8.87 2.31
C PHE A 64 21.07 -7.80 2.87
N GLY A 65 20.83 -7.39 4.11
CA GLY A 65 21.65 -6.41 4.82
C GLY A 65 22.92 -7.01 5.45
N PRO A 66 23.76 -6.17 6.09
CA PRO A 66 25.01 -6.61 6.73
C PRO A 66 24.81 -7.73 7.77
N LYS A 67 23.70 -7.70 8.53
CA LYS A 67 23.37 -8.76 9.51
C LYS A 67 23.11 -10.11 8.83
N THR A 68 22.31 -10.11 7.75
CA THR A 68 22.03 -11.31 6.94
C THR A 68 23.32 -11.85 6.34
N LYS A 69 24.18 -10.97 5.79
CA LYS A 69 25.50 -11.34 5.25
C LYS A 69 26.41 -11.99 6.30
N ASN A 70 26.48 -11.41 7.49
CA ASN A 70 27.31 -11.92 8.58
C ASN A 70 26.82 -13.28 9.09
N ALA A 71 25.50 -13.43 9.26
CA ALA A 71 24.89 -14.69 9.62
C ALA A 71 25.15 -15.77 8.56
N LEU A 72 25.04 -15.42 7.27
CA LEU A 72 25.36 -16.36 6.19
C LEU A 72 26.83 -16.79 6.20
N SER A 73 27.76 -15.85 6.39
CA SER A 73 29.19 -16.15 6.53
C SER A 73 29.48 -17.04 7.74
N GLN A 74 28.77 -16.85 8.85
CA GLN A 74 28.84 -17.74 10.02
C GLN A 74 28.33 -19.14 9.70
N PHE A 75 27.18 -19.26 9.01
CA PHE A 75 26.64 -20.54 8.58
C PHE A 75 27.62 -21.28 7.66
N GLN A 76 28.22 -20.59 6.71
CA GLN A 76 29.22 -21.15 5.80
C GLN A 76 30.41 -21.72 6.56
N ARG A 77 30.98 -20.97 7.51
CA ARG A 77 32.07 -21.45 8.36
C ARG A 77 31.70 -22.74 9.11
N LEU A 78 30.53 -22.77 9.72
CA LEU A 78 30.06 -23.94 10.49
C LEU A 78 29.82 -25.17 9.60
N ASN A 79 29.50 -24.97 8.32
CA ASN A 79 29.25 -26.05 7.36
C ASN A 79 30.46 -26.33 6.46
N LYS A 80 31.66 -25.83 6.82
CA LYS A 80 32.92 -26.03 6.07
C LYS A 80 32.84 -25.53 4.62
N LEU A 81 32.09 -24.45 4.39
CA LEU A 81 31.99 -23.75 3.11
C LEU A 81 32.84 -22.45 3.13
N PRO A 82 33.24 -21.92 1.96
CA PRO A 82 33.87 -20.61 1.88
C PRO A 82 33.00 -19.52 2.53
N ALA A 83 33.55 -18.79 3.50
CA ALA A 83 32.84 -17.82 4.33
C ALA A 83 32.58 -16.47 3.64
N SER A 84 32.21 -16.49 2.36
CA SER A 84 32.06 -15.31 1.51
C SER A 84 30.93 -14.37 1.96
N GLY A 85 29.97 -14.88 2.73
CA GLY A 85 28.72 -14.19 3.03
C GLY A 85 27.84 -14.00 1.79
N GLN A 86 28.14 -14.70 0.70
CA GLN A 86 27.34 -14.72 -0.53
C GLN A 86 26.56 -16.03 -0.60
N LEU A 87 25.35 -16.00 -1.15
CA LEU A 87 24.53 -17.19 -1.28
C LEU A 87 24.88 -17.95 -2.58
N ASP A 88 25.97 -18.71 -2.54
CA ASP A 88 26.39 -19.59 -3.63
C ASP A 88 25.61 -20.93 -3.64
N GLU A 89 25.73 -21.69 -4.72
CA GLU A 89 25.00 -22.94 -4.94
C GLU A 89 25.25 -23.98 -3.84
N ALA A 90 26.50 -24.11 -3.38
CA ALA A 90 26.86 -25.01 -2.29
C ALA A 90 26.18 -24.60 -0.97
N THR A 91 26.13 -23.30 -0.69
CA THR A 91 25.47 -22.72 0.49
C THR A 91 23.95 -22.90 0.42
N GLN A 92 23.35 -22.74 -0.77
CA GLN A 92 21.92 -22.99 -0.99
C GLN A 92 21.55 -24.44 -0.73
N LYS A 93 22.34 -25.37 -1.27
CA LYS A 93 22.16 -26.81 -1.04
C LYS A 93 22.26 -27.14 0.44
N ALA A 94 23.28 -26.62 1.12
CA ALA A 94 23.47 -26.80 2.56
C ALA A 94 22.31 -26.24 3.39
N LEU A 95 21.68 -25.14 2.95
CA LEU A 95 20.51 -24.54 3.59
C LEU A 95 19.17 -25.18 3.21
N GLY A 96 19.16 -26.14 2.27
CA GLY A 96 17.93 -26.74 1.74
C GLY A 96 17.09 -25.77 0.89
N LEU A 97 17.73 -24.75 0.31
CA LEU A 97 17.11 -23.68 -0.46
C LEU A 97 17.23 -23.95 -1.97
N LEU A 98 16.78 -25.12 -2.43
CA LEU A 98 17.03 -25.66 -3.79
C LEU A 98 16.48 -24.83 -4.98
N ASN A 99 15.86 -23.67 -4.74
CA ASN A 99 15.22 -22.82 -5.77
C ASN A 99 15.76 -21.38 -5.83
N LEU A 100 16.96 -21.09 -5.30
CA LEU A 100 17.45 -19.73 -5.06
C LEU A 100 18.49 -19.24 -6.10
N GLN A 101 18.11 -19.09 -7.37
CA GLN A 101 19.07 -18.75 -8.44
C GLN A 101 19.96 -17.51 -8.16
N ALA A 102 21.28 -17.63 -8.33
CA ALA A 102 22.27 -16.54 -8.16
C ALA A 102 21.97 -15.29 -9.02
N GLY A 103 21.32 -15.47 -10.18
CA GLY A 103 20.85 -14.36 -11.03
C GLY A 103 19.84 -13.43 -10.35
N ASN A 104 19.22 -13.83 -9.24
CA ASN A 104 18.34 -12.96 -8.45
C ASN A 104 19.16 -11.90 -7.69
N LEU A 105 20.34 -12.22 -7.16
CA LEU A 105 21.17 -11.25 -6.43
C LEU A 105 21.71 -10.13 -7.34
N GLU A 106 22.10 -10.46 -8.56
CA GLU A 106 22.51 -9.46 -9.56
C GLU A 106 21.34 -8.57 -10.01
N LYS A 107 20.13 -9.15 -10.13
CA LYS A 107 18.91 -8.37 -10.39
C LYS A 107 18.60 -7.43 -9.22
N VAL A 108 18.73 -7.87 -7.97
CA VAL A 108 18.62 -7.00 -6.79
C VAL A 108 19.61 -5.84 -6.86
N ALA A 109 20.88 -6.12 -7.16
CA ALA A 109 21.92 -5.09 -7.22
C ALA A 109 21.60 -4.04 -8.31
N ARG A 110 21.19 -4.49 -9.51
CA ARG A 110 20.77 -3.61 -10.62
C ARG A 110 19.55 -2.76 -10.26
N ILE A 111 18.53 -3.36 -9.64
CA ILE A 111 17.32 -2.64 -9.22
C ILE A 111 17.67 -1.59 -8.15
N LYS A 112 18.50 -1.94 -7.15
CA LYS A 112 18.95 -1.00 -6.11
C LYS A 112 19.79 0.15 -6.71
N ALA A 113 20.69 -0.15 -7.66
CA ALA A 113 21.47 0.88 -8.36
C ALA A 113 20.58 1.85 -9.15
N ARG A 114 19.58 1.32 -9.88
CA ARG A 114 18.62 2.14 -10.63
C ARG A 114 17.76 3.01 -9.70
N GLN A 115 17.34 2.47 -8.55
CA GLN A 115 16.63 3.26 -7.55
C GLN A 115 17.48 4.41 -7.00
N GLU A 116 18.79 4.19 -6.80
CA GLU A 116 19.71 5.24 -6.34
C GLU A 116 19.92 6.31 -7.41
N GLU A 117 20.10 5.90 -8.66
CA GLU A 117 20.21 6.80 -9.82
C GLU A 117 18.98 7.71 -9.92
N LEU A 118 17.78 7.14 -9.78
CA LEU A 118 16.53 7.91 -9.74
C LEU A 118 16.48 8.83 -8.51
N ARG A 119 16.95 8.41 -7.33
CA ARG A 119 16.92 9.26 -6.12
C ARG A 119 17.93 10.42 -6.14
N ARG A 120 19.01 10.29 -6.91
CA ARG A 120 20.13 11.23 -6.91
C ARG A 120 19.74 12.69 -7.21
N PRO A 121 18.98 13.03 -8.26
CA PRO A 121 18.62 14.42 -8.55
C PRO A 121 17.80 15.07 -7.42
N ALA A 122 16.87 14.31 -6.84
CA ALA A 122 16.07 14.77 -5.70
C ALA A 122 16.93 14.98 -4.44
N ASN A 123 17.91 14.10 -4.20
CA ASN A 123 18.88 14.22 -3.09
C ASN A 123 19.79 15.45 -3.25
N GLU A 124 20.26 15.74 -4.47
CA GLU A 124 21.08 16.93 -4.76
C GLU A 124 20.28 18.22 -4.60
N LEU A 125 19.02 18.22 -5.06
CA LEU A 125 18.11 19.34 -4.88
C LEU A 125 17.77 19.58 -3.40
N TYR A 126 17.64 18.49 -2.63
CA TYR A 126 17.48 18.54 -1.18
C TYR A 126 18.67 19.20 -0.47
N GLN A 127 19.91 18.89 -0.90
CA GLN A 127 21.09 19.56 -0.34
C GLN A 127 21.07 21.08 -0.58
N LYS A 128 20.58 21.51 -1.75
CA LYS A 128 20.41 22.93 -2.09
C LYS A 128 19.29 23.61 -1.30
N LEU A 129 18.26 22.87 -0.90
CA LEU A 129 17.14 23.36 -0.07
C LEU A 129 17.50 23.47 1.42
N ARG A 130 18.48 22.68 1.90
CA ARG A 130 18.89 22.58 3.31
C ARG A 130 19.18 23.93 4.00
N PRO A 131 19.83 24.93 3.37
CA PRO A 131 20.11 26.22 4.01
C PRO A 131 18.87 27.09 4.26
N TYR A 132 17.73 26.82 3.60
CA TYR A 132 16.49 27.59 3.78
C TYR A 132 15.66 27.15 4.99
N ARG A 133 16.22 26.32 5.89
CA ARG A 133 15.58 25.86 7.13
C ARG A 133 15.52 26.97 8.17
N THR A 134 14.32 27.28 8.67
CA THR A 134 14.10 28.33 9.68
C THR A 134 13.81 27.79 11.08
N THR A 135 14.13 26.53 11.42
CA THR A 135 13.94 26.03 12.80
C THR A 135 15.11 25.17 13.28
N GLY A 136 15.61 25.47 14.49
CA GLY A 136 16.73 24.81 15.16
C GLY A 136 16.41 23.43 15.72
N TYR A 137 15.85 22.53 14.91
CA TYR A 137 15.54 21.15 15.34
C TYR A 137 16.64 20.16 14.92
N LYS A 138 17.16 19.41 15.91
CA LYS A 138 18.17 18.35 15.77
C LYS A 138 17.57 16.98 15.38
N SER A 139 16.47 16.94 14.63
CA SER A 139 15.91 15.66 14.14
C SER A 139 16.41 15.34 12.73
N HIS A 140 16.80 14.08 12.49
CA HIS A 140 17.27 13.55 11.21
C HIS A 140 16.39 14.01 10.03
N GLY A 141 17.06 14.57 9.02
CA GLY A 141 16.46 15.49 8.03
C GLY A 141 15.36 14.96 7.11
N TRP A 142 15.03 13.67 7.15
CA TRP A 142 13.98 13.06 6.34
C TRP A 142 12.58 13.15 6.99
N VAL A 143 12.50 12.99 8.31
CA VAL A 143 11.21 12.93 9.05
C VAL A 143 10.53 14.30 9.15
N TRP A 144 11.31 15.37 9.33
CA TRP A 144 10.80 16.75 9.40
C TRP A 144 10.29 17.26 8.04
N PHE A 145 10.95 16.86 6.95
CA PHE A 145 10.62 17.30 5.58
C PHE A 145 9.28 16.73 5.09
N TYR A 146 8.98 15.45 5.35
CA TYR A 146 7.66 14.88 5.02
C TYR A 146 6.49 15.55 5.74
N ARG A 147 6.74 16.20 6.88
CA ARG A 147 5.73 16.94 7.65
C ARG A 147 5.47 18.36 7.15
N GLN A 148 6.37 18.92 6.34
CA GLN A 148 6.26 20.29 5.81
C GLN A 148 5.87 20.34 4.33
N MET A 149 5.73 19.18 3.68
CA MET A 149 5.28 19.09 2.29
C MET A 149 3.80 19.48 2.17
N PRO A 150 3.38 20.19 1.11
CA PRO A 150 1.95 20.34 0.82
C PRO A 150 1.30 18.95 0.82
N GLN A 151 0.16 18.85 1.50
CA GLN A 151 -0.58 17.59 1.72
C GLN A 151 -0.58 16.77 0.41
N ARG A 152 0.14 15.62 0.41
CA ARG A 152 0.09 14.67 -0.71
C ARG A 152 -1.38 14.46 -1.05
N LYS A 153 -1.78 14.56 -2.32
CA LYS A 153 -3.14 14.25 -2.75
C LYS A 153 -3.52 12.91 -2.13
N VAL A 154 -4.53 12.93 -1.26
CA VAL A 154 -4.89 11.77 -0.46
C VAL A 154 -5.19 10.60 -1.36
N ASN A 155 -4.37 9.54 -1.23
CA ASN A 155 -4.64 8.29 -1.90
C ASN A 155 -5.60 7.49 -1.02
N LEU A 156 -6.90 7.63 -1.31
CA LEU A 156 -7.96 7.02 -0.52
C LEU A 156 -7.84 5.50 -0.42
N THR A 157 -7.24 4.83 -1.42
CA THR A 157 -7.03 3.37 -1.40
C THR A 157 -5.91 2.94 -0.44
N LYS A 158 -5.00 3.84 -0.08
CA LYS A 158 -3.96 3.61 0.94
C LYS A 158 -4.44 4.02 2.32
N GLU A 159 -5.06 5.19 2.44
CA GLU A 159 -5.52 5.72 3.73
C GLU A 159 -6.60 4.83 4.37
N VAL A 160 -7.47 4.23 3.57
CA VAL A 160 -8.52 3.34 4.10
C VAL A 160 -7.97 2.15 4.89
N LEU A 161 -6.72 1.73 4.63
CA LEU A 161 -6.07 0.62 5.34
C LEU A 161 -5.66 0.97 6.78
N THR A 162 -5.46 2.25 7.10
CA THR A 162 -5.06 2.71 8.45
C THR A 162 -6.26 2.82 9.39
N VAL A 163 -7.48 2.75 8.84
CA VAL A 163 -8.74 2.90 9.57
C VAL A 163 -9.13 1.58 10.24
N LYS A 164 -9.78 1.69 11.40
CA LYS A 164 -10.36 0.53 12.09
C LYS A 164 -11.33 -0.21 11.15
N PRO A 165 -11.26 -1.55 11.07
CA PRO A 165 -12.23 -2.34 10.30
C PRO A 165 -13.67 -2.09 10.73
N ALA A 166 -14.56 -1.95 9.75
CA ALA A 166 -16.00 -2.00 9.98
C ALA A 166 -16.45 -3.43 10.27
N THR A 167 -15.77 -4.41 9.67
CA THR A 167 -15.97 -5.85 9.94
C THR A 167 -14.64 -6.57 9.72
N ARG A 168 -14.38 -7.58 10.56
CA ARG A 168 -13.20 -8.44 10.47
C ARG A 168 -13.63 -9.88 10.70
N THR A 169 -13.59 -10.70 9.65
CA THR A 169 -13.69 -12.16 9.76
C THR A 169 -12.30 -12.77 9.57
N GLU A 170 -12.20 -14.10 9.60
CA GLU A 170 -10.94 -14.80 9.28
C GLU A 170 -10.54 -14.60 7.80
N GLU A 171 -11.53 -14.50 6.91
CA GLU A 171 -11.33 -14.50 5.46
C GLU A 171 -11.32 -13.09 4.87
N VAL A 172 -12.15 -12.16 5.38
CA VAL A 172 -12.27 -10.81 4.82
C VAL A 172 -12.32 -9.77 5.92
N THR A 173 -11.47 -8.75 5.79
CA THR A 173 -11.53 -7.52 6.57
C THR A 173 -12.04 -6.38 5.69
N LEU A 174 -13.16 -5.79 6.08
CA LEU A 174 -13.77 -4.65 5.38
C LEU A 174 -13.49 -3.34 6.12
N ARG A 175 -12.96 -2.36 5.41
CA ARG A 175 -12.74 -0.98 5.89
C ARG A 175 -13.47 0.01 5.00
N THR A 176 -13.84 1.15 5.57
CA THR A 176 -14.43 2.25 4.81
C THR A 176 -13.80 3.59 5.19
N LEU A 177 -13.66 4.48 4.22
CA LEU A 177 -13.13 5.82 4.44
C LEU A 177 -13.67 6.83 3.43
N ALA A 178 -14.16 7.97 3.92
CA ALA A 178 -14.52 9.11 3.07
C ALA A 178 -13.31 9.97 2.73
N SER A 179 -13.29 10.52 1.51
CA SER A 179 -12.24 11.45 1.05
C SER A 179 -12.27 12.80 1.75
N HIS A 180 -13.38 13.14 2.41
CA HIS A 180 -13.58 14.39 3.12
C HIS A 180 -14.02 14.11 4.56
N THR A 181 -13.62 15.00 5.47
CA THR A 181 -14.17 15.06 6.83
C THR A 181 -15.37 16.00 6.89
N SER A 182 -15.40 17.00 6.02
CA SER A 182 -16.53 17.92 5.82
C SER A 182 -16.76 18.18 4.33
N VAL A 183 -18.01 18.24 3.91
CA VAL A 183 -18.42 18.53 2.52
C VAL A 183 -19.39 19.70 2.48
N ALA A 184 -19.23 20.56 1.46
CA ALA A 184 -20.18 21.62 1.18
C ALA A 184 -21.46 21.05 0.54
N PRO A 185 -22.62 21.70 0.72
CA PRO A 185 -23.83 21.32 0.00
C PRO A 185 -23.61 21.27 -1.51
N GLY A 186 -24.09 20.21 -2.17
CA GLY A 186 -23.88 19.99 -3.61
C GLY A 186 -22.48 19.54 -4.03
N GLN A 187 -21.53 19.39 -3.09
CA GLN A 187 -20.16 18.97 -3.41
C GLN A 187 -20.07 17.47 -3.72
N GLU A 188 -19.21 17.14 -4.69
CA GLU A 188 -18.82 15.74 -4.96
C GLU A 188 -17.74 15.25 -3.98
N PHE A 189 -17.92 14.04 -3.48
CA PHE A 189 -16.93 13.38 -2.63
C PHE A 189 -16.92 11.87 -2.89
N LYS A 190 -15.88 11.18 -2.40
CA LYS A 190 -15.69 9.75 -2.60
C LYS A 190 -15.70 9.00 -1.28
N VAL A 191 -16.20 7.78 -1.29
CA VAL A 191 -16.08 6.81 -0.21
C VAL A 191 -15.37 5.57 -0.75
N ALA A 192 -14.29 5.17 -0.09
CA ALA A 192 -13.61 3.92 -0.34
C ALA A 192 -14.22 2.79 0.50
N LEU A 193 -14.39 1.63 -0.12
CA LEU A 193 -14.66 0.36 0.54
C LEU A 193 -13.49 -0.56 0.21
N ASN A 194 -12.69 -0.89 1.22
CA ASN A 194 -11.51 -1.73 1.06
C ASN A 194 -11.79 -3.12 1.61
N PHE A 195 -11.62 -4.12 0.76
CA PHE A 195 -11.72 -5.52 1.10
C PHE A 195 -10.29 -6.06 1.13
N GLN A 196 -9.84 -6.44 2.31
CA GLN A 196 -8.60 -7.17 2.50
C GLN A 196 -8.97 -8.65 2.67
N ILE A 197 -8.68 -9.44 1.63
CA ILE A 197 -9.02 -10.85 1.51
C ILE A 197 -7.79 -11.65 1.93
N ALA A 198 -7.99 -12.66 2.79
CA ALA A 198 -6.93 -13.52 3.28
C ALA A 198 -6.30 -14.34 2.15
N ASP A 199 -5.02 -14.66 2.28
CA ASP A 199 -4.28 -15.40 1.24
C ASP A 199 -4.93 -16.76 0.93
N GLY A 200 -5.04 -17.06 -0.36
CA GLY A 200 -5.71 -18.25 -0.87
C GLY A 200 -7.25 -18.19 -0.84
N TRP A 201 -7.84 -17.07 -0.43
CA TRP A 201 -9.28 -16.81 -0.57
C TRP A 201 -9.55 -15.78 -1.67
N HIS A 202 -10.74 -15.87 -2.26
CA HIS A 202 -11.22 -14.90 -3.25
C HIS A 202 -12.67 -14.51 -2.99
N ILE A 203 -13.05 -13.32 -3.47
CA ILE A 203 -14.45 -12.89 -3.57
C ILE A 203 -14.81 -12.63 -5.04
N TYR A 204 -16.09 -12.67 -5.35
CA TYR A 204 -16.58 -12.40 -6.70
C TYR A 204 -16.89 -10.93 -6.93
N GLY A 205 -16.77 -10.51 -8.18
CA GLY A 205 -17.11 -9.17 -8.61
C GLY A 205 -18.60 -8.84 -8.52
N PRO A 206 -18.99 -7.60 -8.87
CA PRO A 206 -20.37 -7.14 -8.77
C PRO A 206 -21.29 -7.70 -9.86
N LYS A 207 -20.72 -8.28 -10.93
CA LYS A 207 -21.51 -8.87 -12.01
C LYS A 207 -22.09 -10.18 -11.53
N LYS A 208 -23.40 -10.38 -11.71
CA LYS A 208 -24.07 -11.64 -11.39
C LYS A 208 -23.56 -12.73 -12.34
N GLY A 209 -23.29 -13.92 -11.80
CA GLY A 209 -23.09 -15.14 -12.57
C GLY A 209 -24.02 -16.24 -12.08
N GLU A 210 -24.12 -17.31 -12.84
CA GLU A 210 -24.95 -18.47 -12.50
C GLU A 210 -24.31 -19.33 -11.40
N SER A 211 -22.97 -19.41 -11.40
CA SER A 211 -22.21 -20.31 -10.53
C SER A 211 -21.62 -19.66 -9.27
N TYR A 212 -21.92 -18.38 -9.01
CA TYR A 212 -21.39 -17.66 -7.85
C TYR A 212 -22.30 -16.52 -7.38
N LEU A 213 -22.18 -16.13 -6.12
CA LEU A 213 -22.88 -14.96 -5.58
C LEU A 213 -22.01 -13.69 -5.71
N PRO A 214 -22.48 -12.65 -6.40
CA PRO A 214 -21.71 -11.42 -6.60
C PRO A 214 -21.56 -10.63 -5.29
N THR A 215 -20.52 -9.80 -5.22
CA THR A 215 -20.43 -8.82 -4.13
C THR A 215 -21.40 -7.67 -4.39
N THR A 216 -22.36 -7.46 -3.49
CA THR A 216 -23.35 -6.39 -3.57
C THR A 216 -23.12 -5.34 -2.48
N ILE A 217 -23.42 -4.08 -2.82
CA ILE A 217 -23.32 -2.94 -1.91
C ILE A 217 -24.65 -2.17 -1.99
N GLU A 218 -25.47 -2.33 -0.96
CA GLU A 218 -26.78 -1.71 -0.85
C GLU A 218 -26.71 -0.46 0.03
N TRP A 219 -26.81 0.71 -0.58
CA TRP A 219 -26.70 1.98 0.14
C TRP A 219 -28.04 2.45 0.70
N LYS A 220 -28.04 2.85 1.97
CA LYS A 220 -29.10 3.64 2.62
C LYS A 220 -28.60 5.07 2.76
N LEU A 221 -28.96 5.89 1.78
CA LEU A 221 -28.52 7.29 1.70
C LEU A 221 -29.56 8.24 2.32
N PRO A 222 -29.12 9.35 2.94
CA PRO A 222 -30.04 10.38 3.40
C PRO A 222 -30.66 11.12 2.20
N LYS A 223 -31.88 11.63 2.39
CA LYS A 223 -32.65 12.30 1.33
C LYS A 223 -31.81 13.40 0.66
N GLY A 224 -31.84 13.42 -0.68
CA GLY A 224 -31.10 14.38 -1.49
C GLY A 224 -29.64 14.03 -1.79
N THR A 225 -29.08 12.96 -1.19
CA THR A 225 -27.74 12.48 -1.55
C THR A 225 -27.82 11.62 -2.81
N VAL A 226 -26.96 11.92 -3.79
CA VAL A 226 -26.94 11.20 -5.08
C VAL A 226 -25.69 10.35 -5.17
N MET A 227 -25.84 9.08 -5.53
CA MET A 227 -24.72 8.21 -5.92
C MET A 227 -24.44 8.36 -7.41
N LYS A 228 -23.29 8.93 -7.76
CA LYS A 228 -22.94 9.28 -9.15
C LYS A 228 -22.27 8.12 -9.89
N ALA A 229 -21.31 7.46 -9.25
CA ALA A 229 -20.54 6.40 -9.90
C ALA A 229 -19.96 5.41 -8.89
N VAL A 230 -19.89 4.13 -9.27
CA VAL A 230 -19.21 3.07 -8.51
C VAL A 230 -18.07 2.54 -9.38
N GLN A 231 -16.84 2.68 -8.90
CA GLN A 231 -15.63 2.25 -9.60
C GLN A 231 -15.05 1.02 -8.92
N TRP A 232 -15.17 -0.11 -9.59
CA TRP A 232 -14.55 -1.37 -9.20
C TRP A 232 -13.15 -1.49 -9.82
N PRO A 233 -12.15 -2.03 -9.10
CA PRO A 233 -10.89 -2.43 -9.71
C PRO A 233 -11.10 -3.45 -10.82
N LYS A 234 -10.17 -3.56 -11.75
CA LYS A 234 -10.22 -4.59 -12.79
C LYS A 234 -10.13 -5.98 -12.12
N PRO A 235 -11.11 -6.88 -12.34
CA PRO A 235 -11.08 -8.22 -11.75
C PRO A 235 -10.07 -9.11 -12.47
N LEU A 236 -9.63 -10.15 -11.77
CA LEU A 236 -9.05 -11.33 -12.40
C LEU A 236 -10.19 -12.15 -13.02
N LEU A 237 -10.02 -12.68 -14.23
CA LEU A 237 -11.02 -13.53 -14.85
C LEU A 237 -10.56 -14.97 -14.70
N VAL A 238 -11.33 -15.77 -13.97
CA VAL A 238 -11.05 -17.19 -13.72
C VAL A 238 -12.08 -18.02 -14.47
N ASN A 239 -11.59 -18.94 -15.30
CA ASN A 239 -12.44 -19.89 -16.02
C ASN A 239 -12.75 -21.07 -15.09
N SER A 240 -14.05 -21.36 -14.92
CA SER A 240 -14.53 -22.49 -14.15
C SER A 240 -15.59 -23.21 -14.98
N GLY A 241 -15.15 -24.24 -15.72
CA GLY A 241 -15.97 -24.87 -16.76
C GLY A 241 -16.28 -23.87 -17.88
N GLU A 242 -17.55 -23.75 -18.25
CA GLU A 242 -18.04 -22.82 -19.28
C GLU A 242 -18.27 -21.39 -18.77
N SER A 243 -18.11 -21.16 -17.47
CA SER A 243 -18.33 -19.85 -16.85
C SER A 243 -17.03 -19.08 -16.62
N VAL A 244 -17.00 -17.82 -17.06
CA VAL A 244 -15.94 -16.86 -16.71
C VAL A 244 -16.36 -16.09 -15.46
N GLN A 245 -15.60 -16.25 -14.38
CA GLN A 245 -15.89 -15.66 -13.08
C GLN A 245 -14.95 -14.47 -12.83
N PRO A 246 -15.47 -13.24 -12.63
CA PRO A 246 -14.67 -12.11 -12.19
C PRO A 246 -14.36 -12.28 -10.71
N THR A 247 -13.10 -12.51 -10.38
CA THR A 247 -12.61 -12.73 -9.02
C THR A 247 -11.70 -11.60 -8.57
N TYR A 248 -11.66 -11.42 -7.25
CA TYR A 248 -10.73 -10.54 -6.57
C TYR A 248 -9.99 -11.31 -5.49
N GLU A 249 -8.69 -11.09 -5.43
CA GLU A 249 -7.77 -11.65 -4.45
C GLU A 249 -6.92 -10.53 -3.82
N GLY A 250 -6.38 -10.78 -2.64
CA GLY A 250 -5.56 -9.82 -1.92
C GLY A 250 -6.34 -8.59 -1.45
N THR A 251 -5.87 -7.40 -1.77
CA THR A 251 -6.49 -6.14 -1.32
C THR A 251 -7.09 -5.38 -2.48
N ILE A 252 -8.41 -5.20 -2.45
CA ILE A 252 -9.14 -4.43 -3.47
C ILE A 252 -9.89 -3.26 -2.81
N THR A 253 -9.98 -2.13 -3.53
CA THR A 253 -10.71 -0.95 -3.05
C THR A 253 -11.71 -0.49 -4.09
N VAL A 254 -12.98 -0.52 -3.72
CA VAL A 254 -14.09 0.03 -4.51
C VAL A 254 -14.24 1.51 -4.15
N LEU A 255 -14.32 2.38 -5.15
CA LEU A 255 -14.51 3.81 -4.96
C LEU A 255 -15.92 4.21 -5.39
N VAL A 256 -16.70 4.76 -4.47
CA VAL A 256 -18.05 5.27 -4.76
C VAL A 256 -18.03 6.78 -4.70
N THR A 257 -18.52 7.43 -5.75
CA THR A 257 -18.65 8.89 -5.84
C THR A 257 -20.07 9.30 -5.49
N PHE A 258 -20.21 10.22 -4.54
CA PHE A 258 -21.47 10.79 -4.08
C PHE A 258 -21.49 12.30 -4.31
N ILE A 259 -22.69 12.85 -4.35
CA ILE A 259 -22.97 14.28 -4.34
C ILE A 259 -23.77 14.58 -3.08
N ALA A 260 -23.28 15.50 -2.25
CA ALA A 260 -23.98 15.94 -1.05
C ALA A 260 -25.30 16.67 -1.41
N PRO A 261 -26.35 16.58 -0.59
CA PRO A 261 -27.60 17.31 -0.84
C PRO A 261 -27.33 18.82 -0.94
N LYS A 262 -27.96 19.49 -1.90
CA LYS A 262 -27.81 20.95 -2.08
C LYS A 262 -28.48 21.75 -0.96
N ASP A 263 -29.48 21.17 -0.33
CA ASP A 263 -30.26 21.69 0.79
C ASP A 263 -29.75 21.19 2.16
N ALA A 264 -28.58 20.53 2.19
CA ALA A 264 -28.01 20.03 3.43
C ALA A 264 -27.72 21.18 4.39
N LYS A 265 -28.25 21.10 5.61
CA LYS A 265 -28.03 22.11 6.65
C LYS A 265 -26.56 22.12 7.07
N VAL A 266 -25.94 23.30 7.06
CA VAL A 266 -24.59 23.49 7.59
C VAL A 266 -24.56 23.11 9.08
N ASN A 267 -23.47 22.48 9.52
CA ASN A 267 -23.28 21.88 10.85
C ASN A 267 -24.11 20.62 11.13
N SER A 268 -24.77 20.04 10.13
CA SER A 268 -25.36 18.71 10.23
C SER A 268 -24.36 17.59 9.88
N GLN A 269 -24.75 16.33 10.09
CA GLN A 269 -23.97 15.17 9.67
C GLN A 269 -24.70 14.39 8.57
N LEU A 270 -23.97 14.09 7.51
CA LEU A 270 -24.37 13.18 6.46
C LEU A 270 -24.01 11.75 6.87
N LYS A 271 -25.02 10.99 7.29
CA LYS A 271 -24.85 9.56 7.63
C LYS A 271 -25.06 8.70 6.39
N LEU A 272 -23.97 8.09 5.89
CA LEU A 272 -24.00 7.13 4.79
C LEU A 272 -23.90 5.73 5.37
N ALA A 273 -24.96 4.93 5.21
CA ALA A 273 -24.94 3.53 5.62
C ALA A 273 -25.01 2.62 4.40
N ALA A 274 -24.36 1.46 4.44
CA ALA A 274 -24.55 0.43 3.44
C ALA A 274 -24.54 -0.96 4.06
N LYS A 275 -25.30 -1.87 3.45
CA LYS A 275 -25.17 -3.31 3.67
C LYS A 275 -24.34 -3.89 2.54
N VAL A 276 -23.29 -4.59 2.89
CA VAL A 276 -22.38 -5.24 1.94
C VAL A 276 -22.56 -6.73 2.10
N HIS A 277 -22.86 -7.43 1.00
CA HIS A 277 -22.96 -8.88 0.97
C HIS A 277 -21.95 -9.42 -0.04
N TRP A 278 -21.30 -10.53 0.29
CA TRP A 278 -20.36 -11.21 -0.59
C TRP A 278 -20.35 -12.71 -0.32
N GLN A 279 -19.73 -13.45 -1.23
CA GLN A 279 -19.36 -14.84 -1.01
C GLN A 279 -17.83 -14.94 -1.12
N VAL A 280 -17.22 -15.56 -0.12
CA VAL A 280 -15.77 -15.78 -0.06
C VAL A 280 -15.47 -17.26 -0.19
N CYS A 281 -14.57 -17.62 -1.10
CA CYS A 281 -14.29 -19.01 -1.44
C CYS A 281 -12.80 -19.33 -1.43
N ARG A 282 -12.47 -20.61 -1.20
CA ARG A 282 -11.14 -21.20 -1.35
C ARG A 282 -11.28 -22.65 -1.82
N GLY A 283 -10.85 -22.94 -3.04
CA GLY A 283 -11.15 -24.20 -3.70
C GLY A 283 -12.67 -24.41 -3.77
N ILE A 284 -13.15 -25.57 -3.31
CA ILE A 284 -14.58 -25.89 -3.27
C ILE A 284 -15.33 -25.30 -2.06
N LYS A 285 -14.62 -24.71 -1.09
CA LYS A 285 -15.24 -24.19 0.15
C LYS A 285 -15.67 -22.75 -0.05
N CYS A 286 -16.96 -22.48 0.10
CA CYS A 286 -17.54 -21.14 0.00
C CYS A 286 -18.33 -20.78 1.25
N LYS A 287 -18.17 -19.54 1.73
CA LYS A 287 -18.89 -19.00 2.89
C LYS A 287 -19.56 -17.67 2.51
N PRO A 288 -20.81 -17.43 2.95
CA PRO A 288 -21.41 -16.11 2.83
C PRO A 288 -20.77 -15.13 3.83
N GLY A 289 -20.56 -13.89 3.40
CA GLY A 289 -20.10 -12.80 4.23
C GLY A 289 -21.04 -11.61 4.14
N ALA A 290 -21.22 -10.90 5.26
CA ALA A 290 -22.01 -9.69 5.31
C ALA A 290 -21.39 -8.68 6.27
N ALA A 291 -21.53 -7.40 5.94
CA ALA A 291 -21.10 -6.31 6.79
C ALA A 291 -22.07 -5.13 6.69
N LYS A 292 -22.19 -4.40 7.79
CA LYS A 292 -22.82 -3.08 7.81
C LYS A 292 -21.71 -2.05 7.90
N ILE A 293 -21.70 -1.11 6.97
CA ILE A 293 -20.80 0.04 7.02
C ILE A 293 -21.58 1.30 7.33
N GLU A 294 -21.00 2.15 8.17
CA GLU A 294 -21.53 3.48 8.46
C GLU A 294 -20.40 4.49 8.39
N THR A 295 -20.62 5.57 7.64
CA THR A 295 -19.67 6.66 7.48
C THR A 295 -20.41 7.98 7.73
N ASN A 296 -19.96 8.73 8.73
CA ASN A 296 -20.49 10.05 9.04
C ASN A 296 -19.55 11.13 8.49
N ILE A 297 -20.10 12.10 7.77
CA ILE A 297 -19.36 13.22 7.18
C ILE A 297 -20.04 14.51 7.62
N ALA A 298 -19.28 15.49 8.10
CA ALA A 298 -19.86 16.78 8.46
C ALA A 298 -20.32 17.55 7.20
N VAL A 299 -21.37 18.35 7.34
CA VAL A 299 -21.82 19.28 6.30
C VAL A 299 -21.38 20.68 6.69
N GLY A 300 -20.61 21.34 5.83
CA GLY A 300 -20.07 22.67 6.11
C GLY A 300 -19.00 23.08 5.12
N ALA A 301 -18.02 23.87 5.55
CA ALA A 301 -16.89 24.21 4.70
C ALA A 301 -16.20 22.91 4.21
N SER A 302 -15.88 22.85 2.91
CA SER A 302 -15.21 21.71 2.32
C SER A 302 -13.87 21.47 3.01
N ALA A 303 -13.71 20.28 3.60
CA ALA A 303 -12.47 19.85 4.22
C ALA A 303 -12.12 18.45 3.70
N ALA A 304 -11.18 18.42 2.76
CA ALA A 304 -10.57 17.17 2.33
C ALA A 304 -9.88 16.50 3.52
N ARG A 305 -10.05 15.19 3.64
CA ARG A 305 -9.36 14.40 4.66
C ARG A 305 -7.86 14.51 4.40
N GLN A 306 -7.08 14.68 5.45
CA GLN A 306 -5.62 14.72 5.37
C GLN A 306 -5.05 13.30 5.53
N SER A 307 -3.87 13.07 4.97
CA SER A 307 -3.19 11.78 5.09
C SER A 307 -2.82 11.51 6.55
N THR A 308 -3.19 10.33 7.04
CA THR A 308 -2.86 9.85 8.40
C THR A 308 -1.59 9.02 8.44
N SER A 309 -1.01 8.69 7.28
CA SER A 309 0.31 8.07 7.25
C SER A 309 1.31 9.08 7.80
N ALA A 310 1.63 8.93 9.09
CA ALA A 310 2.87 9.44 9.63
C ALA A 310 3.98 8.94 8.69
N PRO A 311 4.98 9.78 8.35
CA PRO A 311 6.17 9.26 7.70
C PRO A 311 6.67 8.09 8.56
N ALA A 312 6.79 6.91 7.95
CA ALA A 312 7.22 5.70 8.63
C ALA A 312 8.44 6.02 9.51
N LYS A 313 8.36 5.62 10.80
CA LYS A 313 9.42 5.81 11.78
C LYS A 313 10.71 5.14 11.33
#